data_AF-A0A1R3RJW1-F1
#
_entry.id   AF-A0A1R3RJW1-F1
#
_cell.length_a   1.000
_cell.length_b   1.000
_cell.length_c   1.000
_cell.angle_alpha   90.00
_cell.angle_beta   90.00
_cell.angle_gamma   90.00
#
_symmetry.space_group_name_H-M   'P 1'
#
loop_
_entity.id
_entity.type
_entity.pdbx_description
1 polymer ?
#
loop_
_entity_poly.entity_id
_entity_poly.type
_entity_poly.pdbx_seq_one_letter_code
_entity_poly.pdbx_strand_id
1 'polypeptide(L)'
;MVRTRSAVRKELRKELRDAQTVARAKWRESIFTSLVMLQWCLEKSGRSWEHFIEHPNFDESRDILLQAIDNATSEDLYQLWANGTGTCTCWPISVIDGLQKRSHKTTYIYGEKESGHRAAWSDEGIVLDSSARRPFLLSHPNEEYIFNATRWKMDNIGTVNANLYSVKGNGQKMESFTRLSGHVEAMRKSLRHMVDQTDVLEFYTLYRRVSGQNFHFNGMIKWTLSTDKSEIIVSQIERDGVKSFVRATFFKASNPTETTVEEEAARLEARSRFCNFHRMNGRSDQFTKIEPIFNKIMSTCKDCYGPATYEKGGKW
;
A
#
# COMPACT_ATOMS: atom_id res chain seq x y z
N MET A 1 -18.32 33.46 19.15
CA MET A 1 -18.57 32.65 20.37
C MET A 1 -17.26 31.92 20.70
N VAL A 2 -16.59 32.28 21.79
CA VAL A 2 -15.32 31.63 22.19
C VAL A 2 -15.65 30.28 22.84
N ARG A 3 -15.36 29.17 22.17
CA ARG A 3 -15.49 27.82 22.76
C ARG A 3 -14.47 27.67 23.89
N THR A 4 -14.87 27.10 25.01
CA THR A 4 -13.94 26.83 26.12
C THR A 4 -12.95 25.73 25.72
N ARG A 5 -11.69 25.81 26.19
CA ARG A 5 -10.65 24.79 25.90
C ARG A 5 -11.10 23.36 26.24
N SER A 6 -11.94 23.20 27.26
CA SER A 6 -12.52 21.90 27.66
C SER A 6 -13.49 21.33 26.62
N ALA A 7 -14.35 22.17 26.03
CA ALA A 7 -15.30 21.76 25.00
C ALA A 7 -14.59 21.32 23.72
N VAL A 8 -13.58 22.09 23.28
CA VAL A 8 -12.75 21.75 22.11
C VAL A 8 -12.06 20.40 22.29
N ARG A 9 -11.44 20.17 23.46
CA ARG A 9 -10.77 18.88 23.75
C ARG A 9 -11.73 17.69 23.77
N LYS A 10 -12.98 17.88 24.20
CA LYS A 10 -14.02 16.83 24.20
C LYS A 10 -14.46 16.49 22.78
N GLU A 11 -14.60 17.50 21.93
CA GLU A 11 -14.96 17.37 20.51
C GLU A 11 -13.84 16.65 19.72
N LEU A 12 -12.59 17.07 19.88
CA LEU A 12 -11.44 16.41 19.24
C LEU A 12 -11.28 14.94 19.64
N ARG A 13 -11.52 14.62 20.92
CA ARG A 13 -11.52 13.22 21.37
C ARG A 13 -12.66 12.41 20.75
N LYS A 14 -13.81 13.04 20.48
CA LYS A 14 -14.91 12.38 19.78
C LYS A 14 -14.52 12.13 18.32
N GLU A 15 -13.99 13.14 17.64
CA GLU A 15 -13.50 13.01 16.26
C GLU A 15 -12.41 11.95 16.12
N LEU A 16 -11.45 11.90 17.04
CA LEU A 16 -10.44 10.84 17.06
C LEU A 16 -11.07 9.45 17.21
N ARG A 17 -12.05 9.27 18.10
CA ARG A 17 -12.75 7.98 18.24
C ARG A 17 -13.51 7.59 16.99
N ASP A 18 -14.15 8.56 16.34
CA ASP A 18 -14.84 8.35 15.07
C ASP A 18 -13.87 7.98 13.95
N ALA A 19 -12.74 8.69 13.85
CA ALA A 19 -11.63 8.36 12.95
C ALA A 19 -11.11 6.94 13.20
N GLN A 20 -10.86 6.57 14.46
CA GLN A 20 -10.40 5.22 14.83
C GLN A 20 -11.43 4.14 14.47
N THR A 21 -12.72 4.43 14.62
CA THR A 21 -13.81 3.50 14.27
C THR A 21 -13.88 3.27 12.77
N VAL A 22 -13.89 4.35 11.99
CA VAL A 22 -13.90 4.28 10.52
C VAL A 22 -12.61 3.61 10.01
N ALA A 23 -11.46 4.02 10.53
CA ALA A 23 -10.16 3.47 10.20
C ALA A 23 -10.06 1.97 10.47
N ARG A 24 -10.65 1.48 11.57
CA ARG A 24 -10.70 0.06 11.90
C ARG A 24 -11.51 -0.74 10.87
N ALA A 25 -12.70 -0.25 10.51
CA ALA A 25 -13.53 -0.88 9.49
C ALA A 25 -12.81 -0.91 8.14
N LYS A 26 -12.32 0.25 7.69
CA LYS A 26 -11.54 0.38 6.45
C LYS A 26 -10.28 -0.46 6.45
N TRP A 27 -9.56 -0.58 7.56
CA TRP A 27 -8.37 -1.44 7.66
C TRP A 27 -8.72 -2.90 7.42
N ARG A 28 -9.80 -3.42 8.01
CA ARG A 28 -10.24 -4.81 7.85
C ARG A 28 -10.72 -5.11 6.42
N GLU A 29 -11.43 -4.17 5.83
CA GLU A 29 -12.03 -4.33 4.49
C GLU A 29 -11.04 -4.07 3.35
N SER A 30 -9.94 -3.37 3.61
CA SER A 30 -8.99 -2.97 2.56
C SER A 30 -7.75 -3.87 2.51
N ILE A 31 -7.06 -3.77 1.38
CA ILE A 31 -5.75 -4.35 1.13
C ILE A 31 -4.83 -3.24 0.65
N PHE A 32 -3.56 -3.26 1.09
CA PHE A 32 -2.55 -2.43 0.44
C PHE A 32 -2.14 -3.16 -0.84
N THR A 33 -2.23 -2.55 -2.01
CA THR A 33 -1.72 -3.14 -3.25
C THR A 33 -1.32 -2.09 -4.27
N SER A 34 -0.20 -2.29 -4.97
CA SER A 34 0.15 -1.51 -6.16
C SER A 34 -0.37 -2.13 -7.47
N LEU A 35 -0.93 -3.35 -7.44
CA LEU A 35 -1.36 -4.06 -8.66
C LEU A 35 -2.53 -3.38 -9.39
N VAL A 36 -3.47 -2.79 -8.64
CA VAL A 36 -4.59 -2.05 -9.24
C VAL A 36 -4.11 -0.76 -9.91
N MET A 37 -3.08 -0.12 -9.35
CA MET A 37 -2.48 1.07 -9.96
C MET A 37 -1.66 0.70 -11.20
N LEU A 38 -0.95 -0.45 -11.16
CA LEU A 38 -0.30 -1.00 -12.35
C LEU A 38 -1.31 -1.27 -13.46
N GLN A 39 -2.42 -1.93 -13.15
CA GLN A 39 -3.47 -2.19 -14.13
C GLN A 39 -3.97 -0.89 -14.77
N TRP A 40 -4.25 0.14 -13.96
CA TRP A 40 -4.64 1.45 -14.46
C TRP A 40 -3.58 2.05 -15.40
N CYS A 41 -2.29 1.96 -15.05
CA CYS A 41 -1.20 2.43 -15.90
C CYS A 41 -1.13 1.70 -17.24
N LEU A 42 -1.31 0.37 -17.24
CA LEU A 42 -1.33 -0.44 -18.46
C LEU A 42 -2.54 -0.07 -19.35
N GLU A 43 -3.73 0.07 -18.76
CA GLU A 43 -4.94 0.47 -19.47
C GLU A 43 -4.80 1.87 -20.11
N LYS A 44 -4.29 2.86 -19.37
CA LYS A 44 -4.12 4.23 -19.87
C LYS A 44 -2.99 4.37 -20.88
N SER A 45 -1.97 3.51 -20.82
CA SER A 45 -0.90 3.48 -21.82
C SER A 45 -1.21 2.63 -23.05
N GLY A 46 -2.32 1.88 -23.04
CA GLY A 46 -2.65 0.93 -24.11
C GLY A 46 -1.71 -0.28 -24.17
N ARG A 47 -0.96 -0.54 -23.09
CA ARG A 47 0.06 -1.58 -23.04
C ARG A 47 -0.55 -2.91 -22.57
N SER A 48 -0.26 -3.99 -23.29
CA SER A 48 -0.69 -5.33 -22.88
C SER A 48 0.15 -5.85 -21.69
N TRP A 49 -0.41 -6.82 -20.95
CA TRP A 49 0.31 -7.51 -19.88
C TRP A 49 1.53 -8.26 -20.41
N GLU A 50 1.38 -8.86 -21.58
CA GLU A 50 2.41 -9.62 -22.29
C GLU A 50 3.61 -8.71 -22.59
N HIS A 51 3.36 -7.57 -23.24
CA HIS A 51 4.41 -6.62 -23.61
C HIS A 51 5.09 -6.00 -22.38
N PHE A 52 4.32 -5.72 -21.32
CA PHE A 52 4.88 -5.19 -20.08
C PHE A 52 5.74 -6.21 -19.33
N ILE A 53 5.32 -7.47 -19.29
CA ILE A 53 6.10 -8.54 -18.64
C ILE A 53 7.43 -8.75 -19.38
N GLU A 54 7.41 -8.80 -20.71
CA GLU A 54 8.62 -9.01 -21.51
C GLU A 54 9.61 -7.84 -21.49
N HIS A 55 9.10 -6.62 -21.28
CA HIS A 55 9.84 -5.36 -21.31
C HIS A 55 9.49 -4.49 -20.09
N PRO A 56 10.01 -4.80 -18.89
CA PRO A 56 9.48 -4.33 -17.61
C PRO A 56 9.92 -2.91 -17.23
N ASN A 57 9.38 -1.92 -17.94
CA ASN A 57 9.51 -0.49 -17.67
C ASN A 57 8.29 0.25 -18.23
N PHE A 58 8.25 1.57 -18.12
CA PHE A 58 7.25 2.41 -18.80
C PHE A 58 7.86 3.32 -19.87
N ASP A 59 9.11 3.10 -20.29
CA ASP A 59 9.86 4.06 -21.11
C ASP A 59 9.16 4.37 -22.44
N GLU A 60 8.69 3.33 -23.13
CA GLU A 60 7.99 3.46 -24.43
C GLU A 60 6.64 4.18 -24.34
N SER A 61 5.98 4.12 -23.18
CA SER A 61 4.65 4.71 -22.97
C SER A 61 4.64 5.84 -21.94
N ARG A 62 5.83 6.34 -21.57
CA ARG A 62 6.01 7.26 -20.45
C ARG A 62 5.23 8.54 -20.63
N ASP A 63 5.39 9.19 -21.78
CA ASP A 63 4.77 10.49 -22.03
C ASP A 63 3.25 10.41 -22.08
N ILE A 64 2.72 9.37 -22.73
CA ILE A 64 1.27 9.08 -22.79
C ILE A 64 0.73 8.89 -21.37
N LEU A 65 1.44 8.10 -20.56
CA LEU A 65 1.02 7.79 -19.21
C LEU A 65 1.11 9.02 -18.28
N LEU A 66 2.17 9.82 -18.38
CA LEU A 66 2.30 11.06 -17.62
C LEU A 66 1.19 12.06 -17.96
N GLN A 67 0.88 12.22 -19.26
CA GLN A 67 -0.23 13.05 -19.70
C GLN A 67 -1.58 12.54 -19.18
N ALA A 68 -1.79 11.22 -19.22
CA ALA A 68 -2.99 10.61 -18.65
C ALA A 68 -3.10 10.85 -17.13
N ILE A 69 -2.00 10.77 -16.39
CA ILE A 69 -1.96 11.06 -14.96
C ILE A 69 -2.29 12.52 -14.69
N ASP A 70 -1.74 13.46 -15.46
CA ASP A 70 -1.99 14.90 -15.28
C ASP A 70 -3.43 15.30 -15.57
N ASN A 71 -4.05 14.65 -16.55
CA ASN A 71 -5.43 14.92 -16.93
C ASN A 71 -6.44 14.12 -16.10
N ALA A 72 -6.02 13.08 -15.37
CA ALA A 72 -6.92 12.20 -14.63
C ALA A 72 -7.76 12.95 -13.59
N THR A 73 -9.08 12.88 -13.73
CA THR A 73 -10.03 13.52 -12.82
C THR A 73 -10.22 12.72 -11.53
N SER A 74 -10.99 13.26 -10.58
CA SER A 74 -11.39 12.48 -9.39
C SER A 74 -12.16 11.21 -9.76
N GLU A 75 -12.98 11.26 -10.82
CA GLU A 75 -13.76 10.11 -11.29
C GLU A 75 -12.84 9.03 -11.88
N ASP A 76 -11.86 9.43 -12.70
CA ASP A 76 -10.87 8.52 -13.29
C ASP A 76 -10.07 7.74 -12.23
N LEU A 77 -9.83 8.38 -11.08
CA LEU A 77 -9.00 7.83 -10.02
C LEU A 77 -9.81 7.12 -8.93
N TYR A 78 -11.12 7.35 -8.84
CA TYR A 78 -11.99 6.87 -7.75
C TYR A 78 -11.84 5.37 -7.48
N GLN A 79 -11.77 4.57 -8.54
CA GLN A 79 -11.63 3.11 -8.46
C GLN A 79 -10.35 2.64 -7.75
N LEU A 80 -9.31 3.49 -7.68
CA LEU A 80 -8.01 3.16 -7.07
C LEU A 80 -8.07 3.07 -5.53
N TRP A 81 -9.09 3.65 -4.88
CA TRP A 81 -9.26 3.57 -3.42
C TRP A 81 -10.67 3.16 -2.98
N ALA A 82 -11.70 3.41 -3.79
CA ALA A 82 -13.10 3.17 -3.43
C ALA A 82 -13.35 1.70 -3.06
N ASN A 83 -12.71 0.77 -3.77
CA ASN A 83 -12.85 -0.67 -3.57
C ASN A 83 -11.97 -1.20 -2.41
N GLY A 84 -11.34 -0.32 -1.63
CA GLY A 84 -10.44 -0.70 -0.54
C GLY A 84 -9.15 -1.33 -1.04
N THR A 85 -8.63 -0.88 -2.17
CA THR A 85 -7.35 -1.28 -2.76
C THR A 85 -6.40 -0.07 -2.79
N GLY A 86 -5.21 -0.24 -3.35
CA GLY A 86 -4.24 0.85 -3.57
C GLY A 86 -3.15 0.95 -2.50
N THR A 87 -2.31 1.98 -2.62
CA THR A 87 -1.09 2.14 -1.80
C THR A 87 -1.38 2.81 -0.46
N CYS A 88 -0.33 3.25 0.25
CA CYS A 88 -0.43 3.93 1.54
C CYS A 88 -1.32 5.19 1.48
N THR A 89 -1.36 5.87 0.34
CA THR A 89 -2.18 7.07 0.09
C THR A 89 -3.68 6.77 0.09
N CYS A 90 -4.10 5.61 -0.45
CA CYS A 90 -5.50 5.25 -0.62
C CYS A 90 -6.22 5.04 0.72
N TRP A 91 -5.50 4.62 1.76
CA TRP A 91 -6.13 4.34 3.06
C TRP A 91 -6.58 5.61 3.80
N PRO A 92 -5.74 6.65 3.99
CA PRO A 92 -6.20 7.93 4.54
C PRO A 92 -7.38 8.51 3.74
N ILE A 93 -7.35 8.45 2.40
CA ILE A 93 -8.47 8.91 1.56
C ILE A 93 -9.76 8.15 1.91
N SER A 94 -9.73 6.82 1.93
CA SER A 94 -10.90 5.99 2.27
C SER A 94 -11.44 6.23 3.69
N VAL A 95 -10.55 6.57 4.64
CA VAL A 95 -10.95 6.94 6.00
C VAL A 95 -11.63 8.30 6.02
N ILE A 96 -11.08 9.29 5.32
CA ILE A 96 -11.64 10.64 5.22
C ILE A 96 -13.01 10.59 4.53
N ASP A 97 -13.16 9.86 3.43
CA ASP A 97 -14.45 9.64 2.76
C ASP A 97 -15.51 9.04 3.72
N GLY A 98 -15.09 8.08 4.55
CA GLY A 98 -15.96 7.48 5.57
C GLY A 98 -16.35 8.45 6.68
N LEU A 99 -15.46 9.38 7.06
CA LEU A 99 -15.76 10.42 8.05
C LEU A 99 -16.67 11.50 7.49
N GLN A 100 -16.47 11.93 6.25
CA GLN A 100 -17.35 12.90 5.59
C GLN A 100 -18.79 12.38 5.50
N LYS A 101 -18.98 11.09 5.19
CA LYS A 101 -20.31 10.44 5.21
C LYS A 101 -20.99 10.45 6.59
N ARG A 102 -20.21 10.55 7.67
CA ARG A 102 -20.70 10.70 9.05
C ARG A 102 -20.88 12.17 9.46
N SER A 103 -20.92 13.09 8.50
CA SER A 103 -21.12 14.54 8.69
C SER A 103 -20.03 15.23 9.52
N HIS A 104 -18.80 14.72 9.49
CA HIS A 104 -17.66 15.42 10.08
C HIS A 104 -17.30 16.65 9.23
N LYS A 105 -17.05 17.79 9.90
CA LYS A 105 -16.68 19.06 9.27
C LYS A 105 -15.16 19.27 9.17
N THR A 106 -14.38 18.40 9.78
CA THR A 106 -12.92 18.49 9.82
C THR A 106 -12.37 18.41 8.40
N THR A 107 -11.64 19.46 8.00
CA THR A 107 -10.92 19.46 6.74
C THR A 107 -9.58 18.77 6.95
N TYR A 108 -9.27 17.82 6.07
CA TYR A 108 -7.99 17.12 6.08
C TYR A 108 -7.07 17.69 5.01
N ILE A 109 -5.83 17.96 5.42
CA ILE A 109 -4.71 18.34 4.59
C ILE A 109 -4.03 17.06 4.12
N TYR A 110 -3.68 16.98 2.84
CA TYR A 110 -2.86 15.92 2.28
C TYR A 110 -1.44 16.44 2.11
N GLY A 111 -0.45 15.58 2.33
CA GLY A 111 0.93 15.96 2.11
C GLY A 111 1.83 14.81 1.68
N GLU A 112 2.96 15.18 1.09
CA GLU A 112 3.99 14.27 0.58
C GLU A 112 5.37 14.71 1.09
N LYS A 113 6.15 13.73 1.52
CA LYS A 113 7.57 13.89 1.85
C LYS A 113 8.42 13.76 0.58
N GLU A 114 9.65 14.29 0.57
CA GLU A 114 10.59 14.12 -0.55
C GLU A 114 10.84 12.64 -0.87
N SER A 115 10.85 11.80 0.18
CA SER A 115 10.88 10.34 0.07
C SER A 115 9.65 9.69 -0.60
N GLY A 116 8.63 10.46 -1.00
CA GLY A 116 7.40 9.97 -1.63
C GLY A 116 6.35 9.40 -0.66
N HIS A 117 6.63 9.41 0.65
CA HIS A 117 5.67 8.99 1.67
C HIS A 117 4.57 10.03 1.83
N ARG A 118 3.31 9.58 1.87
CA ARG A 118 2.13 10.44 1.92
C ARG A 118 1.27 10.14 3.15
N ALA A 119 0.73 11.19 3.73
CA ALA A 119 -0.17 11.13 4.88
C ALA A 119 -1.24 12.21 4.77
N ALA A 120 -2.27 12.13 5.62
CA ALA A 120 -3.24 13.19 5.79
C ALA A 120 -3.35 13.60 7.26
N TRP A 121 -3.67 14.87 7.52
CA TRP A 121 -3.87 15.38 8.87
C TRP A 121 -4.86 16.53 8.93
N SER A 122 -5.51 16.75 10.07
CA SER A 122 -6.29 17.96 10.31
C SER A 122 -5.42 19.07 10.90
N ASP A 123 -5.85 20.32 10.76
CA ASP A 123 -5.27 21.45 11.47
C ASP A 123 -5.32 21.30 13.00
N GLU A 124 -6.36 20.63 13.50
CA GLU A 124 -6.52 20.29 14.92
C GLU A 124 -5.65 19.11 15.42
N GLY A 125 -4.81 18.53 14.56
CA GLY A 125 -3.80 17.56 14.96
C GLY A 125 -4.19 16.08 14.86
N ILE A 126 -5.33 15.73 14.26
CA ILE A 126 -5.66 14.33 13.95
C ILE A 126 -4.81 13.91 12.75
N VAL A 127 -4.03 12.84 12.89
CA VAL A 127 -3.15 12.33 11.82
C VAL A 127 -3.64 10.96 11.34
N LEU A 128 -3.69 10.81 10.02
CA LEU A 128 -4.03 9.60 9.29
C LEU A 128 -2.83 9.18 8.43
N ASP A 129 -2.10 8.17 8.90
CA ASP A 129 -0.95 7.61 8.22
C ASP A 129 -1.02 6.08 8.28
N SER A 130 -0.97 5.41 7.12
CA SER A 130 -1.01 3.95 7.05
C SER A 130 0.17 3.29 7.78
N SER A 131 1.32 3.97 7.86
CA SER A 131 2.51 3.49 8.56
C SER A 131 2.38 3.57 10.08
N ALA A 132 1.58 4.51 10.60
CA ALA A 132 1.22 4.60 12.02
C ALA A 132 0.19 3.53 12.44
N ARG A 133 -0.47 2.89 11.46
CA ARG A 133 -1.44 1.80 11.64
C ARG A 133 -2.59 2.12 12.60
N ARG A 134 -2.91 3.39 12.81
CA ARG A 134 -4.15 3.89 13.44
C ARG A 134 -4.16 5.40 13.40
N PRO A 135 -5.34 6.04 13.40
CA PRO A 135 -5.44 7.47 13.67
C PRO A 135 -4.95 7.80 15.08
N PHE A 136 -4.22 8.91 15.20
CA PHE A 136 -3.73 9.45 16.46
C PHE A 136 -3.91 10.97 16.49
N LEU A 137 -3.78 11.55 17.67
CA LEU A 137 -3.92 12.98 17.90
C LEU A 137 -2.59 13.54 18.40
N LEU A 138 -2.12 14.62 17.79
CA LEU A 138 -1.06 15.48 18.29
C LEU A 138 -1.74 16.76 18.80
N SER A 139 -1.73 16.97 20.11
CA SER A 139 -2.44 18.07 20.76
C SER A 139 -1.55 19.30 20.99
N HIS A 140 -0.23 19.12 20.99
CA HIS A 140 0.74 20.16 21.31
C HIS A 140 1.97 20.13 20.39
N PRO A 141 2.60 21.28 20.06
CA PRO A 141 3.71 21.33 19.09
C PRO A 141 4.94 20.46 19.41
N ASN A 142 5.18 20.20 20.71
CA ASN A 142 6.29 19.38 21.18
C ASN A 142 5.89 17.92 21.46
N GLU A 143 4.63 17.55 21.20
CA GLU A 143 4.16 16.18 21.35
C GLU A 143 4.68 15.34 20.18
N GLU A 144 5.29 14.19 20.49
CA GLU A 144 5.65 13.19 19.50
C GLU A 144 4.75 11.96 19.66
N TYR A 145 4.26 11.46 18.53
CA TYR A 145 3.71 10.11 18.46
C TYR A 145 4.78 9.15 17.96
N ILE A 146 4.93 7.99 18.59
CA ILE A 146 5.98 7.01 18.24
C ILE A 146 5.33 5.64 17.98
N PHE A 147 5.67 5.04 16.84
CA PHE A 147 5.23 3.71 16.46
C PHE A 147 6.22 3.04 15.51
N ASN A 148 6.63 1.80 15.79
CA ASN A 148 7.60 1.03 14.98
C ASN A 148 8.84 1.83 14.55
N ALA A 149 9.50 2.47 15.51
CA ALA A 149 10.66 3.36 15.29
C ALA A 149 10.40 4.58 14.38
N THR A 150 9.15 4.83 13.99
CA THR A 150 8.76 6.06 13.30
C THR A 150 8.22 7.04 14.32
N ARG A 151 8.58 8.31 14.18
CA ARG A 151 8.16 9.41 15.04
C ARG A 151 7.42 10.44 14.20
N TRP A 152 6.34 10.99 14.72
CA TRP A 152 5.56 12.06 14.10
C TRP A 152 5.44 13.23 15.07
N LYS A 153 5.53 14.44 14.53
CA LYS A 153 5.30 15.69 15.25
C LYS A 153 4.53 16.66 14.35
N MET A 154 3.90 17.67 14.94
CA MET A 154 3.17 18.67 14.18
C MET A 154 3.39 20.06 14.75
N ASP A 155 3.75 21.02 13.90
CA ASP A 155 3.85 22.43 14.26
C ASP A 155 2.55 23.16 13.88
N ASN A 156 2.31 24.32 14.51
CA ASN A 156 1.19 25.22 14.21
C ASN A 156 -0.21 24.56 14.31
N ILE A 157 -0.39 23.62 15.24
CA ILE A 157 -1.67 22.96 15.54
C ILE A 157 -2.72 24.01 15.90
N GLY A 158 -3.94 23.82 15.39
CA GLY A 158 -5.08 24.73 15.53
C GLY A 158 -5.05 25.90 14.54
N THR A 159 -4.19 25.86 13.53
CA THR A 159 -4.10 26.90 12.49
C THR A 159 -4.15 26.30 11.09
N VAL A 160 -4.54 27.12 10.11
CA VAL A 160 -4.51 26.77 8.69
C VAL A 160 -3.11 26.41 8.19
N ASN A 161 -2.04 26.68 8.95
CA ASN A 161 -0.64 26.40 8.63
C ASN A 161 -0.06 25.18 9.38
N ALA A 162 -0.92 24.35 10.00
CA ALA A 162 -0.50 23.11 10.65
C ALA A 162 0.38 22.23 9.72
N ASN A 163 1.57 21.87 10.17
CA ASN A 163 2.55 21.16 9.36
C ASN A 163 2.98 19.86 10.03
N LEU A 164 2.84 18.74 9.33
CA LEU A 164 3.23 17.42 9.82
C LEU A 164 4.70 17.15 9.47
N TYR A 165 5.37 16.43 10.35
CA TYR A 165 6.70 15.89 10.12
C TYR A 165 6.77 14.44 10.54
N SER A 166 7.62 13.65 9.89
CA SER A 166 7.95 12.31 10.36
C SER A 166 9.36 11.88 10.02
N VAL A 167 9.86 10.91 10.80
CA VAL A 167 11.15 10.27 10.56
C VAL A 167 11.13 8.82 11.01
N LYS A 168 11.85 7.95 10.30
CA LYS A 168 11.98 6.53 10.63
C LYS A 168 13.40 6.23 11.10
N GLY A 169 13.55 5.71 12.31
CA GLY A 169 14.84 5.42 12.92
C GLY A 169 15.33 6.51 13.87
N ASN A 170 16.33 6.14 14.68
CA ASN A 170 16.89 7.01 15.71
C ASN A 170 17.95 7.95 15.09
N GLY A 171 18.00 9.20 15.56
CA GLY A 171 19.04 10.17 15.17
C GLY A 171 18.85 10.85 13.81
N GLN A 172 17.87 10.44 13.00
CA GLN A 172 17.56 11.10 11.73
C GLN A 172 16.78 12.41 11.95
N LYS A 173 17.00 13.38 11.04
CA LYS A 173 16.28 14.66 11.01
C LYS A 173 14.83 14.43 10.59
N MET A 174 13.90 15.09 11.28
CA MET A 174 12.48 15.10 10.90
C MET A 174 12.29 15.72 9.52
N GLU A 175 11.57 15.02 8.65
CA GLU A 175 11.24 15.46 7.30
C GLU A 175 9.81 16.03 7.29
N SER A 176 9.62 17.22 6.73
CA SER A 176 8.32 17.87 6.61
C SER A 176 7.51 17.30 5.45
N PHE A 177 6.20 17.26 5.62
CA PHE A 177 5.29 16.99 4.50
C PHE A 177 5.00 18.29 3.74
N THR A 178 5.25 18.28 2.44
CA THR A 178 4.80 19.33 1.52
C THR A 178 3.31 19.16 1.27
N ARG A 179 2.54 20.23 1.45
CA ARG A 179 1.09 20.21 1.25
C ARG A 179 0.72 20.00 -0.21
N LEU A 180 -0.31 19.20 -0.42
CA LEU A 180 -0.93 18.95 -1.71
C LEU A 180 -2.29 19.65 -1.75
N SER A 181 -2.74 20.02 -2.96
CA SER A 181 -4.04 20.65 -3.24
C SER A 181 -5.24 19.77 -2.88
N GLY A 182 -5.05 18.45 -2.79
CA GLY A 182 -6.08 17.51 -2.35
C GLY A 182 -5.73 16.06 -2.63
N HIS A 183 -6.72 15.18 -2.46
CA HIS A 183 -6.55 13.73 -2.66
C HIS A 183 -6.25 13.38 -4.13
N VAL A 184 -6.79 14.13 -5.11
CA VAL A 184 -6.51 13.92 -6.54
C VAL A 184 -5.02 14.09 -6.83
N GLU A 185 -4.40 15.17 -6.36
CA GLU A 185 -2.96 15.37 -6.51
C GLU A 185 -2.16 14.28 -5.80
N ALA A 186 -2.56 13.89 -4.58
CA ALA A 186 -1.91 12.80 -3.85
C ALA A 186 -1.94 11.47 -4.62
N MET A 187 -3.04 11.18 -5.31
CA MET A 187 -3.18 10.00 -6.16
C MET A 187 -2.35 10.09 -7.43
N ARG A 188 -2.32 11.26 -8.10
CA ARG A 188 -1.46 11.50 -9.27
C ARG A 188 0.02 11.33 -8.93
N LYS A 189 0.47 11.88 -7.79
CA LYS A 189 1.84 11.67 -7.28
C LYS A 189 2.12 10.18 -7.00
N SER A 190 1.13 9.44 -6.50
CA SER A 190 1.27 7.99 -6.27
C SER A 190 1.41 7.20 -7.57
N LEU A 191 0.73 7.60 -8.64
CA LEU A 191 0.90 7.00 -9.97
C LEU A 191 2.27 7.37 -10.56
N ARG A 192 2.68 8.65 -10.50
CA ARG A 192 3.99 9.10 -11.00
C ARG A 192 5.15 8.32 -10.39
N HIS A 193 5.14 8.15 -9.06
CA HIS A 193 6.17 7.37 -8.36
C HIS A 193 6.28 5.92 -8.89
N MET A 194 5.19 5.33 -9.37
CA MET A 194 5.23 4.00 -9.99
C MET A 194 5.87 4.03 -11.39
N VAL A 195 5.58 5.06 -12.19
CA VAL A 195 6.13 5.23 -13.54
C VAL A 195 7.63 5.51 -13.49
N ASP A 196 8.11 6.20 -12.45
CA ASP A 196 9.50 6.62 -12.34
C ASP A 196 10.44 5.49 -11.83
N GLN A 197 9.97 4.25 -11.69
CA GLN A 197 10.80 3.08 -11.38
C GLN A 197 11.43 2.51 -12.67
N THR A 198 12.77 2.44 -12.74
CA THR A 198 13.47 2.14 -14.02
C THR A 198 14.22 0.80 -14.07
N ASP A 199 14.68 0.27 -12.94
CA ASP A 199 15.65 -0.84 -12.96
C ASP A 199 15.02 -2.19 -12.58
N VAL A 200 14.33 -2.22 -11.44
CA VAL A 200 13.62 -3.40 -10.94
C VAL A 200 12.27 -2.94 -10.45
N LEU A 201 11.22 -3.45 -11.11
CA LEU A 201 9.85 -3.11 -10.74
C LEU A 201 9.40 -4.01 -9.60
N GLU A 202 8.98 -3.40 -8.49
CA GLU A 202 8.48 -4.13 -7.33
C GLU A 202 7.04 -3.75 -7.03
N PHE A 203 6.16 -4.74 -7.14
CA PHE A 203 4.76 -4.62 -6.81
C PHE A 203 4.46 -5.36 -5.51
N TYR A 204 3.72 -4.70 -4.63
CA TYR A 204 3.46 -5.20 -3.29
C TYR A 204 1.97 -5.30 -3.07
N THR A 205 1.56 -6.38 -2.40
CA THR A 205 0.23 -6.54 -1.83
C THR A 205 0.37 -6.96 -0.37
N LEU A 206 -0.12 -6.16 0.57
CA LEU A 206 -0.10 -6.45 2.01
C LEU A 206 -1.53 -6.63 2.52
N TYR A 207 -1.80 -7.80 3.08
CA TYR A 207 -3.10 -8.12 3.67
C TYR A 207 -3.22 -7.50 5.04
N ARG A 208 -4.39 -6.97 5.36
CA ARG A 208 -4.62 -6.25 6.61
C ARG A 208 -5.45 -7.09 7.57
N ARG A 209 -5.14 -7.02 8.85
CA ARG A 209 -5.90 -7.68 9.92
C ARG A 209 -6.01 -6.76 11.12
N VAL A 210 -7.12 -6.89 11.84
CA VAL A 210 -7.30 -6.26 13.15
C VAL A 210 -7.27 -7.35 14.22
N SER A 211 -6.50 -7.14 15.29
CA SER A 211 -6.44 -8.00 16.46
C SER A 211 -6.55 -7.16 17.73
N GLY A 212 -7.61 -7.34 18.52
CA GLY A 212 -7.91 -6.43 19.63
C GLY A 212 -8.06 -4.99 19.13
N GLN A 213 -7.24 -4.05 19.64
CA GLN A 213 -7.18 -2.66 19.18
C GLN A 213 -6.07 -2.39 18.15
N ASN A 214 -5.30 -3.41 17.79
CA ASN A 214 -4.10 -3.25 16.97
C ASN A 214 -4.36 -3.61 15.51
N PHE A 215 -3.75 -2.85 14.62
CA PHE A 215 -3.83 -3.06 13.18
C PHE A 215 -2.52 -3.70 12.72
N HIS A 216 -2.63 -4.81 12.01
CA HIS A 216 -1.52 -5.65 11.58
C HIS A 216 -1.57 -5.89 10.08
N PHE A 217 -0.42 -6.26 9.53
CA PHE A 217 -0.37 -6.95 8.25
C PHE A 217 -0.37 -8.47 8.49
N ASN A 218 -1.03 -9.20 7.59
CA ASN A 218 -1.29 -10.63 7.67
C ASN A 218 -0.73 -11.34 6.44
N GLY A 219 0.56 -11.12 6.17
CA GLY A 219 1.24 -11.64 5.00
C GLY A 219 1.25 -10.69 3.82
N MET A 220 1.99 -11.09 2.79
CA MET A 220 2.35 -10.27 1.64
C MET A 220 2.42 -11.12 0.36
N ILE A 221 2.08 -10.52 -0.77
CA ILE A 221 2.57 -10.89 -2.09
C ILE A 221 3.54 -9.80 -2.53
N LYS A 222 4.76 -10.17 -2.91
CA LYS A 222 5.72 -9.30 -3.59
C LYS A 222 5.94 -9.88 -4.97
N TRP A 223 5.74 -9.07 -6.00
CA TRP A 223 6.10 -9.41 -7.36
C TRP A 223 7.25 -8.52 -7.80
N THR A 224 8.38 -9.13 -8.12
CA THR A 224 9.57 -8.48 -8.64
C THR A 224 9.68 -8.84 -10.12
N LEU A 225 9.81 -7.84 -10.96
CA LEU A 225 9.94 -8.01 -12.40
C LEU A 225 11.24 -7.36 -12.87
N SER A 226 11.99 -8.10 -13.69
CA SER A 226 13.28 -7.73 -14.26
C SER A 226 13.39 -8.29 -15.68
N THR A 227 14.39 -7.86 -16.45
CA THR A 227 14.59 -8.30 -17.85
C THR A 227 14.74 -9.82 -18.00
N ASP A 228 15.25 -10.48 -16.97
CA ASP A 228 15.67 -11.89 -17.04
C ASP A 228 14.67 -12.84 -16.35
N LYS A 229 13.90 -12.32 -15.39
CA LYS A 229 12.95 -13.11 -14.61
C LYS A 229 11.78 -12.32 -14.05
N SER A 230 10.70 -13.05 -13.80
CA SER A 230 9.57 -12.64 -12.97
C SER A 230 9.55 -13.50 -11.70
N GLU A 231 9.58 -12.86 -10.53
CA GLU A 231 9.63 -13.54 -9.23
C GLU A 231 8.45 -13.10 -8.37
N ILE A 232 7.64 -14.05 -7.90
CA ILE A 232 6.51 -13.79 -7.02
C ILE A 232 6.78 -14.49 -5.69
N ILE A 233 6.89 -13.70 -4.62
CA ILE A 233 7.04 -14.19 -3.26
C ILE A 233 5.71 -14.02 -2.52
N VAL A 234 5.21 -15.09 -1.92
CA VAL A 234 4.18 -15.00 -0.89
C VAL A 234 4.81 -15.23 0.48
N SER A 235 4.54 -14.36 1.43
CA SER A 235 5.04 -14.49 2.80
C SER A 235 3.93 -14.37 3.82
N GLN A 236 4.06 -15.10 4.92
CA GLN A 236 3.12 -15.06 6.04
C GLN A 236 3.85 -15.13 7.38
N ILE A 237 3.18 -14.61 8.39
CA ILE A 237 3.59 -14.80 9.79
C ILE A 237 2.87 -16.05 10.28
N GLU A 238 3.62 -17.06 10.69
CA GLU A 238 3.11 -18.30 11.28
C GLU A 238 2.67 -18.08 12.73
N ARG A 239 2.02 -19.09 13.33
CA ARG A 239 1.38 -18.98 14.65
C ARG A 239 2.37 -18.67 15.79
N ASP A 240 3.62 -19.07 15.63
CA ASP A 240 4.75 -18.84 16.54
C ASP A 240 5.47 -17.50 16.28
N GLY A 241 4.97 -16.69 15.34
CA GLY A 241 5.59 -15.44 14.92
C GLY A 241 6.72 -15.63 13.90
N VAL A 242 7.06 -16.86 13.51
CA VAL A 242 8.07 -17.14 12.48
C VAL A 242 7.52 -16.72 11.12
N LYS A 243 8.32 -15.95 10.38
CA LYS A 243 7.98 -15.61 8.99
C LYS A 243 8.37 -16.77 8.09
N SER A 244 7.43 -17.30 7.34
CA SER A 244 7.69 -18.23 6.24
C SER A 244 7.34 -17.58 4.91
N PHE A 245 8.04 -17.99 3.86
CA PHE A 245 7.73 -17.55 2.51
C PHE A 245 7.90 -18.68 1.50
N VAL A 246 7.17 -18.54 0.40
CA VAL A 246 7.31 -19.37 -0.78
C VAL A 246 7.52 -18.44 -1.96
N ARG A 247 8.47 -18.81 -2.82
CA ARG A 247 8.80 -18.11 -4.05
C ARG A 247 8.31 -18.96 -5.24
N ALA A 248 7.70 -18.29 -6.21
CA ALA A 248 7.50 -18.79 -7.56
C ALA A 248 8.38 -17.95 -8.51
N THR A 249 9.22 -18.59 -9.33
CA THR A 249 10.13 -17.90 -10.25
C THR A 249 9.90 -18.37 -11.68
N PHE A 250 9.77 -17.42 -12.59
CA PHE A 250 9.66 -17.63 -14.04
C PHE A 250 10.91 -17.07 -14.72
N PHE A 251 11.61 -17.87 -15.53
CA PHE A 251 12.87 -17.51 -16.17
C PHE A 251 12.70 -17.36 -17.69
N LYS A 252 13.23 -16.27 -18.27
CA LYS A 252 13.14 -16.01 -19.72
C LYS A 252 13.93 -17.02 -20.57
N ALA A 253 15.01 -17.57 -20.02
CA ALA A 253 15.77 -18.66 -20.60
C ALA A 253 15.72 -19.87 -19.65
N SER A 254 15.17 -20.97 -20.12
CA SER A 254 15.17 -22.23 -19.41
C SER A 254 16.55 -22.88 -19.48
N ASN A 255 17.17 -23.13 -18.33
CA ASN A 255 18.06 -24.28 -18.20
C ASN A 255 17.27 -25.33 -17.41
N PRO A 256 16.82 -26.43 -18.06
CA PRO A 256 16.29 -27.55 -17.30
C PRO A 256 17.44 -28.12 -16.48
N THR A 257 17.43 -27.87 -15.17
CA THR A 257 18.25 -28.62 -14.24
C THR A 257 17.52 -29.91 -13.91
N GLU A 258 18.20 -31.04 -14.09
CA GLU A 258 17.74 -32.32 -13.56
C GLU A 258 17.47 -32.16 -12.06
N THR A 259 16.30 -32.63 -11.62
CA THR A 259 15.91 -32.57 -10.21
C THR A 259 15.76 -33.97 -9.65
N THR A 260 16.21 -34.13 -8.41
CA THR A 260 16.03 -35.33 -7.61
C THR A 260 14.57 -35.51 -7.18
N VAL A 261 14.20 -36.72 -6.73
CA VAL A 261 12.85 -37.02 -6.23
C VAL A 261 12.50 -36.18 -5.00
N GLU A 262 13.47 -35.97 -4.12
CA GLU A 262 13.34 -35.14 -2.92
C GLU A 262 13.09 -33.66 -3.27
N GLU A 263 13.78 -33.13 -4.28
CA GLU A 263 13.58 -31.76 -4.76
C GLU A 263 12.21 -31.57 -5.41
N GLU A 264 11.70 -32.57 -6.11
CA GLU A 264 10.35 -32.52 -6.69
C GLU A 264 9.25 -32.54 -5.62
N ALA A 265 9.40 -33.36 -4.58
CA ALA A 265 8.49 -33.37 -3.44
C ALA A 265 8.45 -32.00 -2.72
N ALA A 266 9.61 -31.38 -2.51
CA ALA A 266 9.73 -30.05 -1.92
C ALA A 266 9.08 -28.97 -2.80
N ARG A 267 9.25 -29.04 -4.12
CA ARG A 267 8.60 -28.16 -5.09
C ARG A 267 7.07 -28.28 -5.06
N LEU A 268 6.54 -29.49 -4.97
CA LEU A 268 5.09 -29.73 -4.87
C LEU A 268 4.51 -29.16 -3.57
N GLU A 269 5.21 -29.31 -2.43
CA GLU A 269 4.81 -28.68 -1.16
C GLU A 269 4.81 -27.14 -1.28
N ALA A 270 5.89 -26.57 -1.82
CA ALA A 270 6.01 -25.13 -2.05
C ALA A 270 4.87 -24.62 -2.93
N ARG A 271 4.62 -25.26 -4.07
CA ARG A 271 3.50 -24.92 -4.97
C ARG A 271 2.15 -24.99 -4.26
N SER A 272 1.89 -26.04 -3.49
CA SER A 272 0.64 -26.17 -2.72
C SER A 272 0.46 -25.02 -1.73
N ARG A 273 1.52 -24.67 -0.98
CA ARG A 273 1.52 -23.53 -0.04
C ARG A 273 1.28 -22.20 -0.77
N PHE A 274 1.92 -22.00 -1.92
CA PHE A 274 1.75 -20.81 -2.74
C PHE A 274 0.29 -20.67 -3.20
N CYS A 275 -0.27 -21.71 -3.81
CA CYS A 275 -1.66 -21.71 -4.31
C CYS A 275 -2.68 -21.51 -3.18
N ASN A 276 -2.42 -22.04 -1.99
CA ASN A 276 -3.34 -21.94 -0.85
C ASN A 276 -3.14 -20.70 0.03
N PHE A 277 -2.13 -19.87 -0.26
CA PHE A 277 -1.76 -18.70 0.55
C PHE A 277 -2.96 -17.78 0.87
N HIS A 278 -3.80 -17.50 -0.13
CA HIS A 278 -4.96 -16.62 0.01
C HIS A 278 -6.08 -17.19 0.90
N ARG A 279 -6.20 -18.52 1.00
CA ARG A 279 -7.23 -19.19 1.83
C ARG A 279 -6.87 -19.23 3.30
N MET A 280 -5.60 -19.00 3.62
CA MET A 280 -5.10 -19.08 4.98
C MET A 280 -5.34 -17.77 5.76
N ASN A 281 -5.52 -17.89 7.07
CA ASN A 281 -5.55 -16.79 8.04
C ASN A 281 -6.56 -15.67 7.72
N GLY A 282 -7.68 -15.98 7.04
CA GLY A 282 -8.77 -15.02 6.78
C GLY A 282 -8.44 -13.96 5.72
N ARG A 283 -7.54 -14.26 4.77
CA ARG A 283 -7.19 -13.37 3.66
C ARG A 283 -8.15 -13.39 2.47
N SER A 284 -9.01 -14.41 2.39
CA SER A 284 -9.80 -14.72 1.18
C SER A 284 -10.56 -13.50 0.65
N ASP A 285 -11.33 -12.81 1.50
CA ASP A 285 -12.14 -11.66 1.10
C ASP A 285 -11.33 -10.45 0.60
N GLN A 286 -10.07 -10.31 1.07
CA GLN A 286 -9.17 -9.29 0.56
C GLN A 286 -8.49 -9.73 -0.75
N PHE A 287 -8.23 -11.03 -0.91
CA PHE A 287 -7.62 -11.57 -2.12
C PHE A 287 -8.53 -11.45 -3.33
N THR A 288 -9.85 -11.66 -3.18
CA THR A 288 -10.82 -11.52 -4.29
C THR A 288 -10.75 -10.15 -4.98
N LYS A 289 -10.28 -9.11 -4.28
CA LYS A 289 -10.09 -7.76 -4.83
C LYS A 289 -8.95 -7.64 -5.84
N ILE A 290 -7.98 -8.54 -5.80
CA ILE A 290 -6.83 -8.57 -6.70
C ILE A 290 -6.74 -9.88 -7.50
N GLU A 291 -7.58 -10.87 -7.21
CA GLU A 291 -7.55 -12.19 -7.82
C GLU A 291 -7.56 -12.16 -9.36
N PRO A 292 -8.37 -11.33 -10.04
CA PRO A 292 -8.32 -11.24 -11.51
C PRO A 292 -6.94 -10.79 -12.02
N ILE A 293 -6.35 -9.78 -11.38
CA ILE A 293 -5.04 -9.23 -11.75
C ILE A 293 -3.95 -10.25 -11.46
N PHE A 294 -3.98 -10.87 -10.28
CA PHE A 294 -3.01 -11.87 -9.87
C PHE A 294 -3.03 -13.08 -10.79
N ASN A 295 -4.21 -13.59 -11.14
CA ASN A 295 -4.36 -14.70 -12.07
C ASN A 295 -3.84 -14.34 -13.47
N LYS A 296 -4.11 -13.12 -13.94
CA LYS A 296 -3.58 -12.62 -15.22
C LYS A 296 -2.05 -12.53 -15.22
N ILE A 297 -1.44 -12.04 -14.13
CA ILE A 297 0.02 -12.03 -13.96
C ILE A 297 0.58 -13.46 -14.02
N MET A 298 0.01 -14.38 -13.24
CA MET A 298 0.46 -15.77 -13.19
C MET A 298 0.34 -16.47 -14.55
N SER A 299 -0.76 -16.27 -15.27
CA SER A 299 -0.95 -16.86 -16.61
C SER A 299 -0.01 -16.25 -17.62
N THR A 300 0.09 -14.91 -17.68
CA THR A 300 0.94 -14.25 -18.68
C THR A 300 2.43 -14.52 -18.42
N CYS A 301 2.89 -14.57 -17.16
CA CYS A 301 4.26 -14.99 -16.87
C CYS A 301 4.52 -16.43 -17.34
N LYS A 302 3.54 -17.33 -17.17
CA LYS A 302 3.65 -18.70 -17.66
C LYS A 302 3.73 -18.76 -19.18
N ASP A 303 2.96 -17.94 -19.87
CA ASP A 303 2.92 -17.91 -21.34
C ASP A 303 4.21 -17.31 -21.92
N CYS A 304 4.76 -16.25 -21.31
CA CYS A 304 6.00 -15.60 -21.75
C CYS A 304 7.27 -16.40 -21.40
N TYR A 305 7.31 -17.05 -20.23
CA TYR A 305 8.54 -17.62 -19.66
C TYR A 305 8.47 -19.12 -19.35
N GLY A 306 7.34 -19.77 -19.61
CA GLY A 306 7.12 -21.17 -19.25
C GLY A 306 6.77 -21.38 -17.77
N PRO A 307 6.77 -22.63 -17.28
CA PRO A 307 6.30 -22.95 -15.94
C PRO A 307 7.21 -22.34 -14.85
N ALA A 308 6.59 -21.88 -13.76
CA ALA A 308 7.35 -21.42 -12.60
C ALA A 308 8.02 -22.58 -11.85
N THR A 309 9.22 -22.32 -11.32
CA THR A 309 9.82 -23.13 -10.25
C THR A 309 9.34 -22.63 -8.90
N TYR A 310 9.11 -23.54 -7.95
CA TYR A 310 8.62 -23.20 -6.61
C TYR A 310 9.65 -23.56 -5.54
N GLU A 311 9.98 -22.60 -4.70
CA GLU A 311 10.98 -22.76 -3.65
C GLU A 311 10.41 -22.29 -2.31
N LYS A 312 10.58 -23.11 -1.28
CA LYS A 312 10.29 -22.71 0.10
C LYS A 312 11.54 -22.05 0.68
N GLY A 313 11.39 -20.83 1.17
CA GLY A 313 12.47 -20.13 1.85
C GLY A 313 12.35 -20.19 3.37
N GLY A 314 13.49 -20.20 4.06
CA GLY A 314 13.59 -20.03 5.52
C GLY A 314 13.88 -18.57 5.93
N LYS A 315 13.47 -18.22 7.16
CA LYS A 315 13.60 -16.94 7.90
C LYS A 315 14.18 -15.72 7.14
N TRP A 316 13.35 -14.69 6.98
CA TRP A 316 13.78 -13.29 6.80
C TRP A 316 14.16 -12.67 8.15
#